data_AF-A0A537IEH4-F1
#
_entry.id   AF-A0A537IEH4-F1
#
_cell.length_a   1.000
_cell.length_b   1.000
_cell.length_c   1.000
_cell.angle_alpha   90.00
_cell.angle_beta   90.00
_cell.angle_gamma   90.00
#
_symmetry.space_group_name_H-M   'P 1'
#
loop_
_entity.id
_entity.type
_entity.pdbx_description
1 polymer ?
#
loop_
_entity_poly.entity_id
_entity_poly.type
_entity_poly.pdbx_seq_one_letter_code
_entity_poly.pdbx_strand_id
1 'polypeptide(L)'
;MKKPVDINKKVEEVLGSLDNIQRAEPQSFFFTRVNARLKRDEKSFWETTGAFLARPAVAIAGLCAILAINVFILIQKETTTSSAPITETSQPQEDENIFAAVNTYDYENLEP
;
A
#
# COMPACT_ATOMS: atom_id res chain seq x y z
N MET A 1 11.58 -72.67 25.46
CA MET A 1 12.92 -72.64 24.83
C MET A 1 13.07 -71.35 24.03
N LYS A 2 14.01 -70.48 24.40
CA LYS A 2 14.29 -69.21 23.71
C LYS A 2 15.22 -69.54 22.53
N LYS A 3 14.79 -69.31 21.28
CA LYS A 3 15.62 -69.54 20.09
C LYS A 3 16.81 -68.56 20.11
N PRO A 4 18.04 -69.00 19.78
CA PRO A 4 19.18 -68.09 19.70
C PRO A 4 18.92 -67.05 18.61
N VAL A 5 19.15 -65.78 18.95
CA VAL A 5 18.94 -64.65 18.03
C VAL A 5 20.13 -64.61 17.08
N ASP A 6 19.85 -64.78 15.78
CA ASP A 6 20.87 -64.76 14.74
C ASP A 6 21.22 -63.31 14.37
N ILE A 7 22.36 -62.84 14.86
CA ILE A 7 22.78 -61.43 14.73
C ILE A 7 23.01 -61.06 13.26
N ASN A 8 23.59 -61.97 12.47
CA ASN A 8 23.82 -61.74 11.03
C ASN A 8 22.51 -61.49 10.28
N LYS A 9 21.45 -62.23 10.63
CA LYS A 9 20.13 -62.03 10.03
C LYS A 9 19.54 -60.66 10.36
N LYS A 10 19.76 -60.16 11.58
CA LYS A 10 19.33 -58.81 11.97
C LYS A 10 20.13 -57.71 11.27
N VAL A 11 21.43 -57.92 11.07
CA VAL A 11 22.27 -56.97 10.31
C VAL A 11 21.80 -56.88 8.87
N GLU A 12 21.53 -58.02 8.23
CA GLU A 12 21.00 -58.09 6.86
C GLU A 12 19.60 -57.45 6.76
N GLU A 13 18.73 -57.69 7.74
CA GLU A 13 17.39 -57.09 7.82
C GLU A 13 17.46 -55.55 7.97
N VAL A 14 18.39 -55.05 8.77
CA VAL A 14 18.61 -53.61 8.91
C VAL A 14 19.15 -53.02 7.62
N LEU A 15 20.22 -53.59 7.04
CA LEU A 15 20.80 -53.11 5.78
C LEU A 15 19.76 -53.12 4.64
N GLY A 16 18.96 -54.18 4.52
CA GLY A 16 17.88 -54.26 3.54
C GLY A 16 16.74 -53.26 3.78
N SER A 17 16.54 -52.77 5.01
CA SER A 17 15.55 -51.72 5.32
C SER A 17 16.00 -50.33 4.89
N LEU A 18 17.31 -50.11 4.73
CA LEU A 18 17.89 -48.83 4.29
C LEU A 18 17.95 -48.71 2.76
N ASP A 19 17.96 -49.83 2.02
CA ASP A 19 18.09 -49.84 0.54
C ASP A 19 16.97 -49.11 -0.20
N ASN A 20 15.78 -48.97 0.41
CA ASN A 20 14.63 -48.29 -0.18
C ASN A 20 14.36 -46.90 0.43
N ILE A 21 15.32 -46.32 1.17
CA ILE A 21 15.18 -44.95 1.66
C ILE A 21 15.24 -43.99 0.48
N GLN A 22 14.06 -43.44 0.15
CA GLN A 22 13.93 -42.36 -0.81
C GLN A 22 13.69 -41.04 -0.06
N ARG A 23 14.15 -39.94 -0.65
CA ARG A 23 13.86 -38.60 -0.14
C ARG A 23 12.35 -38.42 -0.05
N ALA A 24 11.84 -38.12 1.16
CA ALA A 24 10.43 -37.84 1.34
C ALA A 24 10.02 -36.61 0.52
N GLU A 25 9.11 -36.79 -0.42
CA GLU A 25 8.52 -35.67 -1.15
C GLU A 25 7.47 -34.98 -0.28
N PRO A 26 7.34 -33.64 -0.41
CA PRO A 26 6.30 -32.92 0.31
C PRO A 26 4.92 -33.46 -0.08
N GLN A 27 4.06 -33.65 0.92
CA GLN A 27 2.64 -33.96 0.71
C GLN A 27 2.01 -32.96 -0.28
N SER A 28 1.13 -33.46 -1.16
CA SER A 28 0.37 -32.61 -2.09
C SER A 28 -0.27 -31.42 -1.36
N PHE A 29 -0.19 -30.22 -1.95
CA PHE A 29 -0.71 -28.96 -1.38
C PHE A 29 0.01 -28.43 -0.12
N PHE A 30 1.16 -28.99 0.28
CA PHE A 30 1.98 -28.43 1.37
C PHE A 30 2.31 -26.95 1.13
N PHE A 31 2.80 -26.64 -0.07
CA PHE A 31 3.15 -25.28 -0.48
C PHE A 31 1.96 -24.31 -0.39
N THR A 32 0.79 -24.75 -0.83
CA THR A 32 -0.45 -23.95 -0.76
C THR A 32 -0.84 -23.67 0.69
N ARG A 33 -0.76 -24.67 1.57
CA ARG A 33 -1.10 -24.53 2.99
C ARG A 33 -0.16 -23.58 3.72
N VAL A 34 1.14 -23.65 3.43
CA VAL A 34 2.15 -22.73 3.98
C VAL A 34 1.89 -21.30 3.51
N ASN A 35 1.71 -21.10 2.21
CA ASN A 35 1.42 -19.77 1.66
C ASN A 35 0.11 -19.18 2.20
N ALA A 36 -0.93 -20.01 2.36
CA ALA A 36 -2.21 -19.56 2.89
C ALA A 36 -2.09 -19.11 4.36
N ARG A 37 -1.26 -19.77 5.16
CA ARG A 37 -0.98 -19.33 6.54
C ARG A 37 -0.18 -18.01 6.55
N LEU A 38 0.87 -17.92 5.75
CA LEU A 38 1.71 -16.73 5.69
C LEU A 38 0.92 -15.47 5.25
N LYS A 39 0.08 -15.60 4.22
CA LYS A 39 -0.76 -14.50 3.72
C LYS A 39 -1.90 -14.10 4.64
N ARG A 40 -2.34 -15.00 5.54
CA ARG A 40 -3.44 -14.73 6.47
C ARG A 40 -3.02 -13.76 7.58
N ASP A 41 -1.76 -13.82 7.98
CA ASP A 41 -1.23 -12.99 9.06
C ASP A 41 -0.97 -11.54 8.61
N GLU A 42 -0.62 -11.32 7.33
CA GLU A 42 -0.39 -9.97 6.79
C GLU A 42 -1.69 -9.19 6.54
N LYS A 43 -2.81 -9.88 6.34
CA LYS A 43 -4.07 -9.24 5.90
C LYS A 43 -4.87 -8.56 7.02
N SER A 44 -4.71 -8.95 8.28
CA SER A 44 -5.72 -8.63 9.31
C SER A 44 -5.90 -7.12 9.61
N PHE A 45 -4.84 -6.31 9.55
CA PHE A 45 -4.94 -4.90 9.95
C PHE A 45 -5.11 -3.94 8.77
N TRP A 46 -4.34 -4.13 7.70
CA TRP A 46 -4.43 -3.29 6.50
C TRP A 46 -5.71 -3.54 5.70
N GLU A 47 -6.16 -4.79 5.61
CA GLU A 47 -7.38 -5.12 4.86
C GLU A 47 -8.62 -4.65 5.61
N THR A 48 -8.64 -4.72 6.95
CA THR A 48 -9.77 -4.22 7.75
C THR A 48 -9.86 -2.70 7.71
N THR A 49 -8.73 -1.99 7.80
CA THR A 49 -8.71 -0.52 7.74
C THR A 49 -9.00 -0.03 6.32
N GLY A 50 -8.44 -0.70 5.30
CA GLY A 50 -8.72 -0.41 3.90
C GLY A 50 -10.16 -0.72 3.50
N ALA A 51 -10.74 -1.82 3.96
CA ALA A 51 -12.14 -2.15 3.74
C ALA A 51 -13.10 -1.22 4.49
N PHE A 52 -12.70 -0.72 5.66
CA PHE A 52 -13.47 0.28 6.40
C PHE A 52 -13.46 1.63 5.66
N LEU A 53 -12.32 2.06 5.11
CA LEU A 53 -12.23 3.28 4.33
C LEU A 53 -12.90 3.16 2.94
N ALA A 54 -12.93 1.95 2.37
CA ALA A 54 -13.64 1.65 1.11
C ALA A 54 -15.16 1.57 1.26
N ARG A 55 -15.71 1.68 2.49
CA ARG A 55 -17.16 1.79 2.67
C ARG A 55 -17.63 3.19 2.22
N PRO A 56 -18.61 3.30 1.31
CA PRO A 56 -19.07 4.59 0.78
C PRO A 56 -19.54 5.55 1.89
N ALA A 57 -20.07 5.00 3.00
CA ALA A 57 -20.45 5.80 4.18
C ALA A 57 -19.26 6.52 4.84
N VAL A 58 -18.08 5.91 4.89
CA VAL A 58 -16.88 6.50 5.52
C VAL A 58 -16.26 7.56 4.62
N ALA A 59 -16.27 7.35 3.30
CA ALA A 59 -15.85 8.36 2.34
C ALA A 59 -16.72 9.63 2.41
N ILE A 60 -18.05 9.46 2.47
CA ILE A 60 -18.99 10.58 2.62
C ILE A 60 -18.78 11.29 3.97
N ALA A 61 -18.63 10.54 5.07
CA ALA A 61 -18.37 11.13 6.38
C ALA A 61 -17.06 11.92 6.42
N GLY A 62 -15.99 11.40 5.81
CA GLY A 62 -14.71 12.10 5.67
C GLY A 62 -14.83 13.37 4.83
N LEU A 63 -15.55 13.32 3.71
CA LEU A 63 -15.81 14.49 2.87
C LEU A 63 -16.62 15.56 3.62
N CYS A 64 -17.66 15.16 4.35
CA CYS A 64 -18.41 16.05 5.23
C CYS A 64 -17.55 16.66 6.33
N ALA A 65 -16.63 15.89 6.93
CA ALA A 65 -15.72 16.39 7.96
C ALA A 65 -14.76 17.45 7.38
N ILE A 66 -14.19 17.21 6.21
CA ILE A 66 -13.33 18.19 5.51
C ILE A 66 -14.12 19.46 5.19
N LEU A 67 -15.35 19.34 4.71
CA LEU A 67 -16.24 20.48 4.46
C LEU A 67 -16.53 21.26 5.75
N ALA A 68 -16.88 20.57 6.84
CA ALA A 68 -17.18 21.18 8.12
C ALA A 68 -15.97 21.95 8.68
N ILE A 69 -14.76 21.39 8.57
CA ILE A 69 -13.53 22.07 8.97
C ILE A 69 -13.31 23.35 8.16
N ASN A 70 -13.48 23.30 6.84
CA ASN A 70 -13.32 24.47 5.99
C ASN A 70 -14.35 25.57 6.31
N VAL A 71 -15.63 25.20 6.50
CA VAL A 71 -16.68 26.13 6.90
C VAL A 71 -16.40 26.72 8.29
N PHE A 72 -15.93 25.91 9.23
CA PHE A 72 -15.57 26.35 10.57
C PHE A 72 -14.43 27.39 10.57
N ILE A 73 -13.41 27.18 9.72
CA ILE A 73 -12.32 28.14 9.52
C ILE A 73 -12.85 29.46 8.93
N LEU A 74 -13.79 29.39 7.97
CA LEU A 74 -14.40 30.57 7.36
C LEU A 74 -15.18 31.41 8.38
N ILE A 75 -15.99 30.78 9.23
CA ILE A 75 -16.76 31.46 10.28
C ILE A 75 -15.83 32.11 11.32
N GLN A 76 -14.72 31.45 11.70
CA GLN A 76 -13.74 32.07 12.59
C GLN A 76 -13.03 33.27 11.97
N LYS A 77 -12.75 33.25 10.65
CA LYS A 77 -12.18 34.40 9.94
C LYS A 77 -13.10 35.62 9.95
N GLU A 78 -14.42 35.43 9.91
CA GLU A 78 -15.37 36.56 9.96
C GLU A 78 -15.32 37.28 11.32
N THR A 79 -15.09 36.57 12.42
CA THR A 79 -15.00 37.18 13.77
C THR A 79 -13.72 37.98 14.03
N THR A 80 -12.71 37.86 13.17
CA THR A 80 -11.45 38.63 13.26
C THR A 80 -11.36 39.76 12.25
N THR A 81 -12.45 40.08 11.53
CA THR A 81 -12.48 41.23 10.63
C THR A 81 -12.82 42.50 11.41
N SER A 82 -11.82 43.05 12.10
CA SER A 82 -11.74 44.51 12.23
C SER A 82 -11.57 45.06 10.81
N SER A 83 -12.48 45.93 10.40
CA SER A 83 -12.54 46.54 9.07
C SER A 83 -11.19 47.06 8.60
N ALA A 84 -10.49 46.30 7.75
CA ALA A 84 -9.42 46.83 6.93
C ALA A 84 -10.06 47.39 5.64
N PRO A 85 -9.69 48.59 5.19
CA PRO A 85 -10.17 49.11 3.92
C PRO A 85 -9.76 48.16 2.80
N ILE A 86 -10.76 47.75 2.02
CA ILE A 86 -10.62 47.10 0.73
C ILE A 86 -9.82 48.04 -0.19
N THR A 87 -8.52 47.80 -0.28
CA THR A 87 -7.74 48.19 -1.44
C THR A 87 -7.98 47.11 -2.49
N GLU A 88 -8.72 47.45 -3.55
CA GLU A 88 -8.72 46.66 -4.78
C GLU A 88 -7.30 46.65 -5.35
N THR A 89 -6.50 45.68 -4.91
CA THR A 89 -5.36 45.20 -5.68
C THR A 89 -5.87 44.03 -6.49
N SER A 90 -6.39 44.33 -7.67
CA SER A 90 -6.42 43.39 -8.78
C SER A 90 -5.00 42.84 -8.96
N GLN A 91 -4.76 41.60 -8.52
CA GLN A 91 -3.57 40.85 -8.88
C GLN A 91 -3.83 40.21 -10.25
N PRO A 92 -3.13 40.61 -11.33
CA PRO A 92 -3.04 39.80 -12.54
C PRO A 92 -1.91 38.78 -12.31
N GLN A 93 -2.13 37.74 -11.50
CA GLN A 93 -1.11 36.70 -11.27
C GLN A 93 -1.12 35.57 -12.32
N GLU A 94 -1.83 35.73 -13.44
CA GLU A 94 -1.79 34.77 -14.56
C GLU A 94 -1.18 35.36 -15.86
N ASP A 95 -0.98 36.68 -15.95
CA ASP A 95 -0.51 37.32 -17.20
C ASP A 95 1.02 37.36 -17.35
N GLU A 96 1.79 37.26 -16.26
CA GLU A 96 3.26 37.33 -16.33
C GLU A 96 3.88 36.08 -16.98
N ASN A 97 3.23 34.91 -16.86
CA ASN A 97 3.71 33.67 -17.47
C ASN A 97 3.36 33.59 -18.97
N ILE A 98 2.28 34.25 -19.39
CA ILE A 98 1.87 34.33 -20.80
C ILE A 98 2.77 35.31 -21.57
N PHE A 99 3.15 36.44 -20.97
CA PHE A 99 4.09 37.38 -21.60
C PHE A 99 5.50 36.80 -21.79
N ALA A 100 5.99 35.95 -20.89
CA ALA A 100 7.29 35.27 -21.05
C ALA A 100 7.28 34.21 -22.17
N ALA A 101 6.16 33.51 -22.35
CA ALA A 101 6.00 32.52 -23.41
C ALA A 101 5.87 33.15 -24.82
N VAL A 102 5.26 34.34 -24.92
CA VAL A 102 5.08 35.05 -26.20
C VAL A 102 6.39 35.68 -26.71
N ASN A 103 7.27 36.15 -25.81
CA ASN A 103 8.55 36.78 -26.19
C ASN A 103 9.71 35.79 -26.43
N THR A 104 9.50 34.48 -26.27
CA THR A 104 10.55 33.46 -26.42
C THR A 104 10.86 33.12 -27.90
N TYR A 105 10.02 33.54 -28.85
CA TYR A 105 10.17 33.16 -30.26
C TYR A 105 10.67 34.29 -31.20
N ASP A 106 11.06 35.45 -30.68
CA ASP A 106 11.41 36.63 -31.51
C ASP A 106 12.90 37.04 -31.45
N TYR A 107 13.80 36.05 -31.43
CA TYR A 107 15.26 36.29 -31.47
C TYR A 107 16.01 35.63 -32.64
N GLU A 108 15.32 34.97 -33.58
CA GLU A 108 15.95 34.25 -34.70
C GLU A 108 15.78 34.95 -36.07
N ASN A 109 15.33 36.22 -36.12
CA ASN A 109 15.12 36.88 -37.42
C ASN A 109 15.53 38.36 -37.51
N LEU A 110 16.63 38.74 -36.86
CA LEU A 110 17.34 39.98 -37.19
C LEU A 110 18.79 39.70 -37.60
N GLU A 111 18.96 39.09 -38.78
CA GLU A 111 20.13 39.35 -39.61
C GLU A 111 19.77 40.49 -40.60
N PRO A 112 20.62 41.53 -40.75
CA PRO A 112 20.80 42.15 -42.06
C PRO A 112 21.80 41.36 -42.92
#